data_AF-A0A3N5UC45-F1
#
_entry.id   AF-A0A3N5UC45-F1
#
_cell.length_a   1.000
_cell.length_b   1.000
_cell.length_c   1.000
_cell.angle_alpha   90.00
_cell.angle_beta   90.00
_cell.angle_gamma   90.00
#
_symmetry.space_group_name_H-M   'P 1'
#
loop_
_entity.id
_entity.type
_entity.pdbx_description
1 polymer ?
#
loop_
_entity_poly.entity_id
_entity_poly.type
_entity_poly.pdbx_seq_one_letter_code
_entity_poly.pdbx_strand_id
1 'polypeptide(L)'
;IISDNMSGYFLKAGKAQKVLFGADRVAASGDGANKIGTYMLALAAHDNGVPAYSVVPTSTVDLSLEHGGLIPIEERDPEEVLGIQFQGERVAPVEAEARNIAFDVTPNRLITGIVTENGIVYPPFEVNLKKAVLGEEK
;
A
#
# COMPACT_ATOMS: atom_id res chain seq x y z
N ILE A 1 2.91 -15.25 -10.81
CA ILE A 1 3.99 -14.47 -10.17
C ILE A 1 4.63 -13.63 -11.27
N ILE A 2 4.84 -12.35 -11.02
CA ILE A 2 5.41 -11.36 -11.94
C ILE A 2 6.37 -10.46 -11.16
N SER A 3 7.26 -9.72 -11.84
CA SER A 3 7.98 -8.62 -11.21
C SER A 3 7.07 -7.39 -11.05
N ASP A 4 7.42 -6.50 -10.12
CA ASP A 4 6.58 -5.36 -9.74
C ASP A 4 6.25 -4.44 -10.93
N ASN A 5 7.25 -4.20 -11.78
CA ASN A 5 7.14 -3.35 -12.98
C ASN A 5 6.22 -3.91 -14.08
N MET A 6 5.78 -5.17 -13.98
CA MET A 6 4.82 -5.76 -14.92
C MET A 6 3.37 -5.48 -14.51
N SER A 7 3.11 -5.11 -13.26
CA SER A 7 1.74 -4.93 -12.73
C SER A 7 0.88 -4.00 -13.59
N GLY A 8 1.43 -2.85 -13.99
CA GLY A 8 0.75 -1.89 -14.87
C GLY A 8 0.35 -2.47 -16.23
N TYR A 9 1.17 -3.37 -16.81
CA TYR A 9 0.82 -4.05 -18.06
C TYR A 9 -0.40 -4.95 -17.90
N PHE A 10 -0.48 -5.72 -16.82
CA PHE A 10 -1.61 -6.64 -16.59
C PHE A 10 -2.92 -5.90 -16.28
N LEU A 11 -2.84 -4.76 -15.57
CA LEU A 11 -3.97 -3.88 -15.35
C LEU A 11 -4.46 -3.28 -16.68
N LYS A 12 -3.56 -2.69 -17.47
CA LYS A 12 -3.88 -2.08 -18.76
C LYS A 12 -4.40 -3.07 -19.79
N ALA A 13 -3.85 -4.29 -19.81
CA ALA A 13 -4.29 -5.34 -20.71
C ALA A 13 -5.64 -5.97 -20.30
N GLY A 14 -6.28 -5.49 -19.22
CA GLY A 14 -7.52 -6.04 -18.71
C GLY A 14 -7.39 -7.48 -18.21
N LYS A 15 -6.18 -7.91 -17.85
CA LYS A 15 -5.89 -9.26 -17.33
C LYS A 15 -6.06 -9.33 -15.81
N ALA A 16 -6.07 -8.20 -15.12
CA ALA A 16 -6.44 -8.06 -13.72
C ALA A 16 -7.54 -6.99 -13.58
N GLN A 17 -8.60 -7.31 -12.83
CA GLN A 17 -9.81 -6.45 -12.72
C GLN A 17 -10.09 -5.95 -11.31
N LYS A 18 -9.24 -6.32 -10.34
CA LYS A 18 -9.24 -5.81 -8.96
C LYS A 18 -7.82 -5.83 -8.41
N VAL A 19 -7.49 -4.84 -7.59
CA VAL A 19 -6.27 -4.80 -6.80
C VAL A 19 -6.64 -4.96 -5.33
N LEU A 20 -5.98 -5.87 -4.63
CA LEU A 20 -6.07 -6.02 -3.19
C LEU A 20 -4.65 -5.98 -2.60
N PHE A 21 -4.47 -5.18 -1.56
CA PHE A 21 -3.21 -5.09 -0.81
C PHE A 21 -3.51 -4.95 0.68
N GLY A 22 -2.52 -5.24 1.53
CA GLY A 22 -2.61 -4.96 2.97
C GLY A 22 -2.22 -3.53 3.31
N ALA A 23 -2.10 -3.24 4.60
CA ALA A 23 -1.39 -2.05 5.07
C ALA A 23 -0.75 -2.36 6.42
N ASP A 24 0.35 -1.68 6.70
CA ASP A 24 1.01 -1.67 8.00
C ASP A 24 0.35 -0.67 8.95
N ARG A 25 -0.17 0.44 8.41
CA ARG A 25 -0.94 1.45 9.14
C ARG A 25 -1.90 2.19 8.23
N VAL A 26 -3.10 2.49 8.73
CA VAL A 26 -4.09 3.33 8.04
C VAL A 26 -4.44 4.53 8.92
N ALA A 27 -4.31 5.75 8.41
CA ALA A 27 -4.72 6.97 9.11
C ALA A 27 -6.25 7.15 9.11
N ALA A 28 -6.78 8.06 9.93
CA ALA A 28 -8.21 8.35 10.01
C ALA A 28 -8.84 8.78 8.66
N SER A 29 -8.09 9.49 7.82
CA SER A 29 -8.48 9.85 6.44
C SER A 29 -8.57 8.66 5.47
N GLY A 30 -8.11 7.47 5.88
CA GLY A 30 -8.03 6.28 5.03
C GLY A 30 -6.75 6.18 4.20
N ASP A 31 -5.82 7.12 4.33
CA ASP A 31 -4.48 6.98 3.75
C ASP A 31 -3.77 5.78 4.37
N GLY A 32 -3.24 4.88 3.55
CA GLY A 32 -2.62 3.64 4.00
C GLY A 32 -1.12 3.62 3.72
N ALA A 33 -0.31 3.38 4.74
CA ALA A 33 1.09 3.00 4.58
C ALA A 33 1.20 1.49 4.41
N ASN A 34 1.84 1.05 3.34
CA ASN A 34 2.08 -0.37 3.04
C ASN A 34 3.45 -0.55 2.36
N LYS A 35 3.89 -1.80 2.15
CA LYS A 35 5.13 -2.14 1.46
C LYS A 35 5.34 -1.29 0.21
N ILE A 36 6.56 -0.76 0.06
CA ILE A 36 6.98 0.08 -1.08
C ILE A 36 6.54 -0.51 -2.42
N GLY A 37 5.98 0.32 -3.29
CA GLY A 37 5.36 -0.08 -4.57
C GLY A 37 3.82 -0.10 -4.54
N THR A 38 3.20 -0.09 -3.35
CA THR A 38 1.73 -0.09 -3.22
C THR A 38 1.11 1.17 -3.82
N TYR A 39 1.70 2.34 -3.57
CA TYR A 39 1.26 3.59 -4.17
C TYR A 39 1.30 3.55 -5.70
N MET A 40 2.38 3.02 -6.28
CA MET A 40 2.50 2.89 -7.74
C MET A 40 1.47 1.90 -8.31
N LEU A 41 1.20 0.80 -7.62
CA LEU A 41 0.15 -0.14 -8.01
C LEU A 41 -1.24 0.51 -7.98
N ALA A 42 -1.54 1.29 -6.93
CA ALA A 42 -2.80 2.00 -6.80
C ALA A 42 -2.97 3.10 -7.87
N LEU A 43 -1.88 3.79 -8.23
CA LEU A 43 -1.87 4.73 -9.37
C LEU A 43 -2.20 4.02 -10.69
N ALA A 44 -1.53 2.90 -10.98
CA ALA A 44 -1.78 2.13 -12.19
C ALA A 44 -3.22 1.58 -12.22
N ALA A 45 -3.75 1.15 -11.07
CA ALA A 45 -5.12 0.69 -10.95
C ALA A 45 -6.12 1.81 -11.25
N HIS A 46 -5.94 2.98 -10.63
CA HIS A 46 -6.76 4.16 -10.83
C HIS A 46 -6.75 4.63 -12.30
N ASP A 47 -5.59 4.73 -12.93
CA ASP A 47 -5.45 5.13 -14.34
C ASP A 47 -6.22 4.19 -15.30
N ASN A 48 -6.29 2.90 -14.96
CA ASN A 48 -6.96 1.88 -15.77
C ASN A 48 -8.40 1.59 -15.31
N GLY A 49 -8.97 2.38 -14.39
CA GLY A 49 -10.33 2.19 -13.89
C GLY A 49 -10.53 0.89 -13.10
N VAL A 50 -9.45 0.30 -12.58
CA VAL A 50 -9.49 -0.92 -11.79
C VAL A 50 -9.62 -0.56 -10.30
N PRO A 51 -10.62 -1.09 -9.57
CA PRO A 51 -10.79 -0.77 -8.16
C PRO A 51 -9.68 -1.39 -7.31
N ALA A 52 -9.19 -0.61 -6.35
CA ALA A 52 -8.14 -0.99 -5.42
C ALA A 52 -8.67 -0.99 -3.98
N TYR A 53 -8.40 -2.07 -3.25
CA TYR A 53 -8.87 -2.25 -1.88
C TYR A 53 -7.70 -2.50 -0.93
N SER A 54 -7.66 -1.73 0.16
CA SER A 54 -6.83 -2.08 1.32
C SER A 54 -7.57 -3.12 2.15
N VAL A 55 -6.90 -4.18 2.59
CA VAL A 55 -7.47 -5.28 3.38
C VAL A 55 -6.73 -5.34 4.69
N VAL A 56 -7.35 -4.86 5.77
CA VAL A 56 -6.71 -4.68 7.07
C VAL A 56 -7.68 -4.98 8.22
N PRO A 57 -7.21 -5.53 9.36
CA PRO A 57 -8.02 -5.52 10.56
C PRO A 57 -8.24 -4.10 11.06
N THR A 58 -9.31 -3.85 11.82
CA THR A 58 -9.55 -2.53 12.44
C THR A 58 -8.41 -2.09 13.36
N SER A 59 -7.66 -3.03 13.93
CA SER A 59 -6.47 -2.77 14.75
C SER A 59 -5.29 -2.13 14.01
N THR A 60 -5.28 -2.19 12.67
CA THR A 60 -4.29 -1.48 11.82
C THR A 60 -4.65 -0.01 11.61
N VAL A 61 -5.90 0.38 11.88
CA VAL A 61 -6.37 1.76 11.74
C VAL A 61 -5.96 2.58 12.95
N ASP A 62 -5.13 3.58 12.73
CA ASP A 62 -4.68 4.54 13.73
C ASP A 62 -5.52 5.81 13.64
N LEU A 63 -6.61 5.86 14.40
CA LEU A 63 -7.51 7.02 14.46
C LEU A 63 -6.87 8.27 15.06
N SER A 64 -5.66 8.17 15.64
CA SER A 64 -4.94 9.34 16.17
C SER A 64 -4.19 10.12 15.09
N LEU A 65 -3.96 9.52 13.91
CA LEU A 65 -3.32 10.16 12.78
C LEU A 65 -4.38 10.73 11.83
N GLU A 66 -4.37 12.05 11.62
CA GLU A 66 -5.32 12.71 10.72
C GLU A 66 -5.11 12.27 9.26
N HIS A 67 -3.87 12.23 8.79
CA HIS A 67 -3.54 11.89 7.41
C HIS A 67 -2.24 11.08 7.27
N GLY A 68 -2.07 10.45 6.11
CA GLY A 68 -0.95 9.53 5.85
C GLY A 68 0.43 10.18 5.89
N GLY A 69 0.51 11.48 5.63
CA GLY A 69 1.75 12.26 5.78
C GLY A 69 2.32 12.31 7.21
N LEU A 70 1.55 11.89 8.23
CA LEU A 70 2.02 11.75 9.61
C LEU A 70 2.62 10.37 9.92
N ILE A 71 2.52 9.42 8.99
CA ILE A 71 3.06 8.06 9.17
C ILE A 71 4.58 8.11 8.90
N PRO A 72 5.43 7.76 9.88
CA PRO A 72 6.87 7.70 9.66
C PRO A 72 7.21 6.58 8.68
N ILE A 73 8.09 6.86 7.73
CA ILE A 73 8.54 5.90 6.72
C ILE A 73 9.89 5.32 7.13
N GLU A 74 9.93 4.00 7.29
CA GLU A 74 11.15 3.26 7.57
C GLU A 74 12.06 3.26 6.34
N GLU A 75 13.33 3.60 6.56
CA GLU A 75 14.42 3.32 5.64
C GLU A 75 15.33 2.28 6.27
N ARG A 76 15.54 1.18 5.54
CA ARG A 76 16.29 0.01 6.00
C ARG A 76 17.73 0.05 5.52
N ASP A 77 18.51 -0.92 5.96
CA ASP A 77 19.91 -1.07 5.55
C ASP A 77 20.02 -1.20 4.01
N PRO A 78 20.80 -0.34 3.33
CA PRO A 78 21.10 -0.46 1.90
C PRO A 78 21.69 -1.81 1.48
N GLU A 79 22.31 -2.56 2.40
CA GLU A 79 22.88 -3.88 2.10
C GLU A 79 21.80 -4.91 1.72
N GLU A 80 20.54 -4.73 2.11
CA GLU A 80 19.44 -5.60 1.64
C GLU A 80 19.22 -5.49 0.12
N VAL A 81 19.61 -4.35 -0.48
CA VAL A 81 19.57 -4.12 -1.93
C VAL A 81 20.90 -4.48 -2.58
N LEU A 82 22.02 -4.00 -2.01
CA LEU A 82 23.37 -4.17 -2.59
C LEU A 82 23.91 -5.60 -2.45
N GLY A 83 23.48 -6.32 -1.40
CA GLY A 83 23.92 -7.67 -1.06
C GLY A 83 23.23 -8.78 -1.85
N ILE A 84 22.28 -8.46 -2.74
CA ILE A 84 21.61 -9.47 -3.57
C ILE A 84 22.64 -10.15 -4.47
N GLN A 85 22.66 -11.49 -4.42
CA GLN A 85 23.54 -12.32 -5.21
C GLN A 85 22.76 -13.33 -6.06
N PHE A 86 23.27 -13.60 -7.26
CA PHE A 86 22.79 -14.66 -8.13
C PHE A 86 23.97 -15.55 -8.51
N GLN A 87 23.87 -16.84 -8.21
CA GLN A 87 24.96 -17.82 -8.45
C GLN A 87 26.30 -17.44 -7.79
N GLY A 88 26.26 -16.78 -6.62
CA GLY A 88 27.44 -16.35 -5.87
C GLY A 88 28.04 -15.02 -6.33
N GLU A 89 27.49 -14.40 -7.37
CA GLU A 89 27.92 -13.11 -7.89
C GLU A 89 26.96 -12.00 -7.47
N ARG A 90 27.49 -10.82 -7.13
CA ARG A 90 26.67 -9.64 -6.80
C ARG A 90 25.86 -9.20 -8.02
N VAL A 91 24.59 -8.88 -7.79
CA VAL A 91 23.72 -8.31 -8.84
C VAL A 91 24.02 -6.82 -9.04
N ALA A 92 24.32 -6.11 -7.95
CA ALA A 92 24.68 -4.69 -8.00
C ALA A 92 26.19 -4.48 -8.28
N PRO A 93 26.59 -3.39 -8.96
CA PRO A 93 27.99 -3.00 -9.08
C PRO A 93 28.65 -2.79 -7.71
N VAL A 94 29.96 -3.05 -7.62
CA VAL A 94 30.73 -2.98 -6.35
C VAL A 94 30.67 -1.60 -5.69
N GLU A 95 30.67 -0.53 -6.47
CA GLU A 95 30.68 0.87 -5.99
C GLU A 95 29.28 1.52 -6.01
N ALA A 96 28.22 0.72 -6.17
CA ALA A 96 26.87 1.26 -6.18
C ALA A 96 26.42 1.69 -4.78
N GLU A 97 25.65 2.77 -4.72
CA GLU A 97 24.93 3.22 -3.53
C GLU A 97 23.44 2.87 -3.68
N ALA A 98 22.77 2.62 -2.56
CA ALA A 98 21.34 2.33 -2.55
C ALA A 98 20.60 3.11 -1.45
N ARG A 99 19.33 3.39 -1.72
CA ARG A 99 18.33 3.80 -0.73
C ARG A 99 17.32 2.66 -0.62
N ASN A 100 16.88 2.35 0.59
CA ASN A 100 16.00 1.20 0.83
C ASN A 100 14.78 1.62 1.65
N ILE A 101 13.88 2.35 1.00
CA ILE A 101 12.62 2.80 1.59
C ILE A 101 11.66 1.61 1.68
N ALA A 102 11.22 1.25 2.88
CA ALA A 102 10.49 0.01 3.11
C ALA A 102 8.99 0.11 2.85
N PHE A 103 8.43 1.32 2.88
CA PHE A 103 7.00 1.59 2.78
C PHE A 103 6.72 2.85 1.95
N ASP A 104 5.53 2.93 1.36
CA ASP A 104 4.98 4.17 0.82
C ASP A 104 3.56 4.42 1.34
N VAL A 105 3.08 5.66 1.21
CA VAL A 105 1.72 6.06 1.55
C VAL A 105 0.88 6.08 0.28
N THR A 106 -0.18 5.28 0.27
CA THR A 106 -1.24 5.34 -0.73
C THR A 106 -2.33 6.30 -0.26
N PRO A 107 -2.56 7.45 -0.93
CA PRO A 107 -3.59 8.39 -0.54
C PRO A 107 -4.99 7.80 -0.78
N ASN A 108 -5.92 8.10 0.10
CA ASN A 108 -7.26 7.52 0.12
C ASN A 108 -8.06 7.73 -1.19
N ARG A 109 -7.75 8.79 -1.96
CA ARG A 109 -8.36 9.04 -3.29
C ARG A 109 -8.08 7.93 -4.31
N LEU A 110 -7.07 7.10 -4.08
CA LEU A 110 -6.73 5.94 -4.93
C LEU A 110 -7.32 4.64 -4.39
N ILE A 111 -7.98 4.65 -3.23
CA ILE A 111 -8.53 3.48 -2.55
C ILE A 111 -10.04 3.48 -2.74
N THR A 112 -10.56 2.44 -3.40
CA THR A 112 -12.00 2.25 -3.61
C THR A 112 -12.74 1.94 -2.30
N GLY A 113 -12.13 1.14 -1.43
CA GLY A 113 -12.67 0.79 -0.13
C GLY A 113 -11.64 0.09 0.74
N ILE A 114 -11.91 0.03 2.03
CA ILE A 114 -11.07 -0.64 3.02
C ILE A 114 -11.87 -1.82 3.58
N VAL A 115 -11.36 -3.02 3.40
CA VAL A 115 -11.97 -4.27 3.87
C VAL A 115 -11.46 -4.57 5.27
N THR A 116 -12.37 -4.68 6.23
CA THR A 116 -12.08 -5.07 7.61
C THR A 116 -12.94 -6.27 8.04
N GLU A 117 -12.69 -6.78 9.25
CA GLU A 117 -13.55 -7.78 9.90
C GLU A 117 -14.98 -7.30 10.12
N ASN A 118 -15.22 -5.98 10.12
CA ASN A 118 -16.54 -5.35 10.26
C ASN A 118 -17.19 -5.02 8.90
N GLY A 119 -16.61 -5.51 7.80
CA GLY A 119 -17.09 -5.35 6.44
C GLY A 119 -16.30 -4.34 5.62
N ILE A 120 -16.86 -3.92 4.48
CA ILE A 120 -16.20 -2.96 3.58
C ILE A 120 -16.61 -1.54 3.96
N VAL A 121 -15.61 -0.70 4.20
CA VAL A 121 -15.72 0.73 4.48
C VAL A 121 -15.46 1.50 3.18
N TYR A 122 -16.36 2.43 2.85
CA TYR A 122 -16.25 3.29 1.66
C TYR A 122 -16.08 4.76 2.08
N PRO A 123 -15.58 5.64 1.19
CA PRO A 123 -15.55 7.07 1.44
C PRO A 123 -16.92 7.64 1.84
N PRO A 124 -16.99 8.72 2.65
CA PRO A 124 -15.86 9.43 3.25
C PRO A 124 -15.24 8.65 4.43
N PHE A 125 -13.95 8.36 4.34
CA PHE A 125 -13.26 7.45 5.26
C PHE A 125 -13.17 8.01 6.69
N GLU A 126 -12.96 9.32 6.85
CA GLU A 126 -12.91 9.99 8.17
C GLU A 126 -14.15 9.70 9.03
N VAL A 127 -15.30 9.54 8.40
CA VAL A 127 -16.56 9.22 9.07
C VAL A 127 -16.72 7.70 9.20
N ASN A 128 -16.60 6.98 8.10
CA ASN A 128 -17.00 5.58 8.05
C ASN A 128 -15.96 4.63 8.67
N LEU A 129 -14.66 4.96 8.65
CA LEU A 129 -13.64 4.18 9.35
C LEU A 129 -13.80 4.30 10.86
N LYS A 130 -14.09 5.51 11.36
CA LYS A 130 -14.32 5.72 12.79
C LYS A 130 -15.47 4.85 13.32
N LYS A 131 -16.60 4.81 12.61
CA LYS A 131 -17.72 3.92 12.94
C LYS A 131 -17.31 2.45 12.95
N ALA A 132 -16.60 2.02 11.89
CA ALA A 132 -16.15 0.64 11.75
C ALA A 132 -15.17 0.22 12.86
N VAL A 133 -14.30 1.12 13.33
CA VAL A 133 -13.32 0.84 14.39
C VAL A 133 -13.97 0.86 15.78
N LEU A 134 -14.89 1.80 16.04
CA LEU A 134 -15.54 1.94 17.34
C LEU A 134 -16.71 0.97 17.56
N GLY A 135 -17.09 0.19 16.54
CA GLY A 135 -18.21 -0.73 16.61
C GLY A 135 -19.57 -0.03 16.69
N GLU A 136 -19.65 1.23 16.25
CA GLU A 136 -20.92 1.94 16.13
C GLU A 136 -21.67 1.34 14.93
N GLU A 137 -22.83 0.72 15.18
CA GLU A 137 -23.64 0.04 14.16
C GLU A 137 -23.91 0.95 12.93
N LYS A 138 -23.96 0.31 11.76
CA LYS A 138 -24.23 0.96 10.47
C LYS A 138 -25.62 1.58 10.39
#